data_AF-U4UMH9-F1
#
_entry.id   AF-U4UMH9-F1
#
_cell.length_a   1.000
_cell.length_b   1.000
_cell.length_c   1.000
_cell.angle_alpha   90.00
_cell.angle_beta   90.00
_cell.angle_gamma   90.00
#
_symmetry.space_group_name_H-M   'P 1'
#
loop_
_entity.id
_entity.type
_entity.pdbx_description
1 polymer ?
#
loop_
_entity_poly.entity_id
_entity_poly.type
_entity_poly.pdbx_seq_one_letter_code
_entity_poly.pdbx_strand_id
1 'polypeptide(L)'
;MPDEAFLGLERSLWELELSHCQLTKVPNRALRYLQKLRILDLTGNEINKISPENWRGLEGSLEILILADNSLAKLPLDAFGGLPMVETIDLRGNNLREIDPAFVDVRFGKLYDDFAGGDLIVLTIGVVLILVYEY
;
A
#
# COMPACT_ATOMS: atom_id res chain seq x y z
N MET A 1 -3.99 14.63 -11.21
CA MET A 1 -3.44 15.53 -10.18
C MET A 1 -2.17 16.19 -10.71
N PRO A 2 -1.99 17.51 -10.57
CA PRO A 2 -0.75 18.21 -10.94
C PRO A 2 0.44 17.80 -10.07
N ASP A 3 1.66 17.89 -10.59
CA ASP A 3 2.90 17.52 -9.88
C ASP A 3 3.19 18.48 -8.71
N GLU A 4 2.66 19.71 -8.77
CA GLU A 4 2.85 20.78 -7.80
C GLU A 4 1.74 20.85 -6.74
N ALA A 5 0.81 19.89 -6.72
CA ALA A 5 -0.41 19.95 -5.91
C ALA A 5 -0.17 20.14 -4.40
N PHE A 6 1.00 19.74 -3.89
CA PHE A 6 1.34 19.80 -2.47
C PHE A 6 2.60 20.62 -2.16
N LEU A 7 2.99 21.53 -3.06
CA LEU A 7 4.10 22.44 -2.79
C LEU A 7 3.83 23.28 -1.53
N GLY A 8 4.87 23.47 -0.70
CA GLY A 8 4.79 24.15 0.58
C GLY A 8 4.35 23.27 1.75
N LEU A 9 3.96 22.01 1.50
CA LEU A 9 3.55 21.05 2.53
C LEU A 9 4.59 19.97 2.81
N GLU A 10 5.78 20.06 2.19
CA GLU A 10 6.83 19.03 2.18
C GLU A 10 7.27 18.59 3.57
N ARG A 11 7.21 19.52 4.54
CA ARG A 11 7.71 19.33 5.91
C ARG A 11 6.63 19.37 6.98
N SER A 12 5.36 19.44 6.59
CA SER A 12 4.24 19.61 7.52
C SER A 12 3.10 18.62 7.31
N LEU A 13 2.90 18.11 6.08
CA LEU A 13 1.81 17.17 5.82
C LEU A 13 2.10 15.82 6.45
N TRP A 14 1.24 15.42 7.37
CA TRP A 14 1.31 14.16 8.10
C TRP A 14 0.42 13.08 7.49
N GLU A 15 -0.75 13.47 7.02
CA GLU A 15 -1.78 12.59 6.48
C GLU A 15 -2.36 13.20 5.21
N LEU A 16 -2.58 12.35 4.21
CA LEU A 16 -3.12 12.75 2.92
C LEU A 16 -4.17 11.73 2.47
N GLU A 17 -5.41 12.18 2.41
CA GLU A 17 -6.55 11.44 1.87
C GLU A 17 -6.78 11.82 0.41
N LEU A 18 -6.71 10.84 -0.49
CA LEU A 18 -7.05 10.96 -1.91
C LEU A 18 -8.07 9.88 -2.33
N SER A 19 -8.96 9.52 -1.40
CA SER A 19 -9.95 8.49 -1.58
C SER A 19 -11.02 8.92 -2.59
N HIS A 20 -11.49 7.98 -3.42
CA HIS A 20 -12.52 8.21 -4.44
C HIS A 20 -12.22 9.36 -5.43
N CYS A 21 -10.94 9.57 -5.74
CA CYS A 21 -10.47 10.62 -6.64
C CYS A 21 -10.33 10.16 -8.11
N GLN A 22 -10.86 8.98 -8.47
CA GLN A 22 -10.78 8.40 -9.83
C GLN A 22 -9.32 8.27 -10.33
N LEU A 23 -8.39 8.04 -9.41
CA LEU A 23 -6.98 7.90 -9.75
C LEU A 23 -6.74 6.54 -10.42
N THR A 24 -6.22 6.55 -11.65
CA THR A 24 -5.82 5.32 -12.35
C THR A 24 -4.38 4.89 -12.03
N LYS A 25 -3.62 5.77 -11.36
CA LYS A 25 -2.22 5.59 -10.97
C LYS A 25 -1.93 6.36 -9.68
N VAL A 26 -0.98 5.87 -8.88
CA VAL A 26 -0.42 6.63 -7.75
C VAL A 26 0.20 7.95 -8.27
N PRO A 27 -0.15 9.12 -7.71
CA PRO A 27 0.37 10.41 -8.14
C PRO A 27 1.78 10.68 -7.58
N ASN A 28 2.71 9.74 -7.82
CA ASN A 28 4.03 9.71 -7.21
C ASN A 28 4.86 11.00 -7.39
N ARG A 29 4.70 11.70 -8.51
CA ARG A 29 5.38 12.97 -8.77
C ARG A 29 4.98 14.09 -7.81
N ALA A 30 3.71 14.12 -7.40
CA ALA A 30 3.22 15.06 -6.40
C ALA A 30 3.59 14.64 -4.97
N LEU A 31 3.60 13.32 -4.71
CA LEU A 31 3.84 12.76 -3.38
C LEU A 31 5.32 12.79 -2.96
N ARG A 32 6.27 12.68 -3.91
CA ARG A 32 7.70 12.45 -3.63
C ARG A 32 8.41 13.51 -2.77
N TYR A 33 7.78 14.64 -2.51
CA TYR A 33 8.35 15.72 -1.71
C TYR A 33 7.84 15.74 -0.27
N LEU A 34 6.86 14.90 0.08
CA LEU A 34 6.19 14.90 1.38
C LEU A 34 6.98 14.14 2.44
N GLN A 35 8.07 14.73 2.92
CA GLN A 35 9.05 14.15 3.86
C GLN A 35 8.48 13.79 5.24
N LYS A 36 7.27 14.25 5.57
CA LYS A 36 6.59 13.98 6.84
C LYS A 36 5.31 13.17 6.68
N LEU A 37 4.98 12.75 5.46
CA LEU A 37 3.76 11.98 5.22
C LEU A 37 3.88 10.59 5.83
N ARG A 38 2.92 10.25 6.66
CA ARG A 38 2.86 9.05 7.48
C ARG A 38 1.70 8.15 7.08
N ILE A 39 0.57 8.77 6.73
CA ILE A 39 -0.64 8.07 6.31
C ILE A 39 -1.00 8.55 4.91
N LEU A 40 -1.11 7.61 3.98
CA LEU A 40 -1.59 7.86 2.63
C LEU A 40 -2.79 6.96 2.35
N ASP A 41 -3.95 7.60 2.16
CA ASP A 41 -5.18 6.92 1.78
C ASP A 41 -5.48 7.12 0.29
N LEU A 42 -5.51 5.99 -0.45
CA LEU A 42 -5.84 5.90 -1.87
C LEU A 42 -7.09 5.03 -2.09
N THR A 43 -7.95 4.88 -1.08
CA THR A 43 -9.11 3.99 -1.12
C THR A 43 -10.08 4.34 -2.26
N GLY A 44 -10.68 3.32 -2.87
CA GLY A 44 -11.78 3.52 -3.80
C GLY A 44 -11.39 4.23 -5.09
N ASN A 45 -10.14 4.03 -5.53
CA ASN A 45 -9.61 4.54 -6.80
C ASN A 45 -9.55 3.42 -7.86
N GLU A 46 -9.01 3.71 -9.04
CA GLU A 46 -8.92 2.78 -10.17
C GLU A 46 -7.47 2.32 -10.41
N ILE A 47 -6.64 2.28 -9.34
CA ILE A 47 -5.23 1.92 -9.45
C ILE A 47 -5.14 0.42 -9.71
N ASN A 48 -4.52 0.05 -10.83
CA ASN A 48 -4.40 -1.35 -11.26
C ASN A 48 -2.98 -1.90 -11.26
N LYS A 49 -1.98 -1.04 -11.03
CA LYS A 49 -0.56 -1.41 -10.96
C LYS A 49 0.18 -0.53 -9.95
N ILE A 50 1.08 -1.17 -9.21
CA ILE A 50 2.03 -0.53 -8.31
C ILE A 50 3.43 -1.12 -8.52
N SER A 51 4.44 -0.35 -8.12
CA SER A 51 5.88 -0.64 -8.26
C SER A 51 6.66 0.20 -7.25
N PRO A 52 7.93 -0.13 -6.94
CA PRO A 52 8.76 0.67 -6.03
C PRO A 52 8.80 2.16 -6.37
N GLU A 53 8.84 2.50 -7.66
CA GLU A 53 8.91 3.90 -8.13
C GLU A 53 7.66 4.73 -7.79
N ASN A 54 6.54 4.07 -7.44
CA ASN A 54 5.34 4.79 -6.97
C ASN A 54 5.55 5.43 -5.59
N TRP A 55 6.52 4.95 -4.81
CA TRP A 55 6.73 5.34 -3.41
C TRP A 55 7.98 6.20 -3.20
N ARG A 56 8.68 6.52 -4.28
CA ARG A 56 9.90 7.32 -4.25
C ARG A 56 9.67 8.65 -3.53
N GLY A 57 10.55 8.97 -2.58
CA GLY A 57 10.48 10.16 -1.74
C GLY A 57 9.72 9.97 -0.42
N LEU A 58 9.04 8.84 -0.22
CA LEU A 58 8.32 8.50 1.01
C LEU A 58 9.07 7.49 1.90
N GLU A 59 10.30 7.12 1.52
CA GLU A 59 11.04 5.99 2.10
C GLU A 59 11.33 6.18 3.60
N GLY A 60 11.51 7.44 4.03
CA GLY A 60 11.82 7.78 5.41
C GLY A 60 10.61 8.18 6.25
N SER A 61 9.38 8.11 5.71
CA SER A 61 8.23 8.74 6.37
C SER A 61 6.95 7.93 6.40
N LEU A 62 6.63 7.16 5.37
CA LEU A 62 5.32 6.52 5.27
C LEU A 62 5.23 5.31 6.22
N GLU A 63 4.16 5.25 7.01
CA GLU A 63 3.89 4.23 8.02
C GLU A 63 2.64 3.41 7.66
N ILE A 64 1.61 4.07 7.11
CA ILE A 64 0.33 3.46 6.73
C ILE A 64 0.01 3.78 5.27
N LEU A 65 -0.22 2.74 4.48
CA LEU A 65 -0.62 2.84 3.08
C LEU A 65 -1.95 2.11 2.87
N ILE A 66 -2.99 2.84 2.52
CA ILE A 66 -4.32 2.28 2.25
C ILE A 66 -4.55 2.30 0.74
N LEU A 67 -4.65 1.12 0.15
CA LEU A 67 -4.93 0.86 -1.27
C LEU A 67 -6.23 0.06 -1.42
N ALA A 68 -7.11 0.13 -0.42
CA ALA A 68 -8.36 -0.61 -0.42
C ALA A 68 -9.26 -0.21 -1.60
N ASP A 69 -10.12 -1.12 -2.04
CA ASP A 69 -11.11 -0.89 -3.10
C ASP A 69 -10.51 -0.29 -4.39
N ASN A 70 -9.36 -0.86 -4.80
CA ASN A 70 -8.71 -0.54 -6.06
C ASN A 70 -8.82 -1.72 -7.04
N SER A 71 -8.12 -1.64 -8.18
CA SER A 71 -8.18 -2.65 -9.25
C SER A 71 -6.86 -3.44 -9.38
N LEU A 72 -6.09 -3.59 -8.30
CA LEU A 72 -4.83 -4.33 -8.33
C LEU A 72 -5.09 -5.80 -8.61
N ALA A 73 -4.45 -6.34 -9.64
CA ALA A 73 -4.58 -7.74 -10.02
C ALA A 73 -3.38 -8.61 -9.61
N LYS A 74 -2.21 -7.99 -9.47
CA LYS A 74 -0.92 -8.63 -9.18
C LYS A 74 -0.13 -7.78 -8.20
N LEU A 75 0.62 -8.43 -7.32
CA LEU A 75 1.64 -7.80 -6.48
C LEU A 75 3.02 -8.32 -6.89
N PRO A 76 3.84 -7.52 -7.61
CA PRO A 76 5.23 -7.90 -7.88
C PRO A 76 6.03 -7.94 -6.57
N LEU A 77 7.04 -8.81 -6.46
CA LEU A 77 7.84 -9.03 -5.23
C LEU A 77 8.28 -7.74 -4.50
N ASP A 78 8.61 -6.71 -5.28
CA ASP A 78 9.09 -5.42 -4.80
C ASP A 78 8.00 -4.34 -4.82
N ALA A 79 6.71 -4.69 -4.85
CA ALA A 79 5.59 -3.76 -4.96
C ALA A 79 5.68 -2.59 -3.96
N PHE A 80 6.19 -2.87 -2.75
CA PHE A 80 6.41 -1.91 -1.66
C PHE A 80 7.90 -1.69 -1.35
N GLY A 81 8.77 -2.08 -2.28
CA GLY A 81 10.19 -1.81 -2.21
C GLY A 81 10.43 -0.32 -2.02
N GLY A 82 11.34 0.02 -1.11
CA GLY A 82 11.62 1.41 -0.74
C GLY A 82 10.75 1.95 0.40
N LEU A 83 9.87 1.17 1.02
CA LEU A 83 9.06 1.60 2.17
C LEU A 83 9.49 0.90 3.49
N PRO A 84 10.71 1.13 4.00
CA PRO A 84 11.22 0.45 5.19
C PRO A 84 10.50 0.83 6.48
N MET A 85 9.75 1.94 6.48
CA MET A 85 9.02 2.45 7.64
C MET A 85 7.54 2.02 7.66
N VAL A 86 7.04 1.40 6.59
CA VAL A 86 5.62 1.04 6.52
C VAL A 86 5.33 -0.11 7.47
N GLU A 87 4.33 0.08 8.32
CA GLU A 87 3.87 -0.88 9.31
C GLU A 87 2.55 -1.51 8.88
N THR A 88 1.72 -0.80 8.11
CA THR A 88 0.41 -1.29 7.68
C THR A 88 0.17 -1.01 6.20
N ILE A 89 -0.27 -2.05 5.49
CA ILE A 89 -0.73 -1.99 4.10
C ILE A 89 -2.11 -2.61 4.02
N ASP A 90 -3.08 -1.84 3.54
CA ASP A 90 -4.43 -2.33 3.29
C ASP A 90 -4.66 -2.53 1.79
N LEU A 91 -4.91 -3.77 1.37
CA LEU A 91 -5.16 -4.17 -0.01
C LEU A 91 -6.54 -4.82 -0.19
N ARG A 92 -7.44 -4.69 0.79
CA ARG A 92 -8.80 -5.23 0.71
C ARG A 92 -9.57 -4.63 -0.48
N GLY A 93 -10.57 -5.34 -0.99
CA GLY A 93 -11.38 -4.92 -2.14
C GLY A 93 -10.61 -4.81 -3.46
N ASN A 94 -9.42 -5.42 -3.57
CA ASN A 94 -8.69 -5.52 -4.84
C ASN A 94 -8.96 -6.86 -5.55
N ASN A 95 -8.57 -6.95 -6.81
CA ASN A 95 -8.75 -8.15 -7.66
C ASN A 95 -7.51 -9.06 -7.66
N LEU A 96 -6.85 -9.21 -6.51
CA LEU A 96 -5.56 -9.90 -6.40
C LEU A 96 -5.71 -11.41 -6.68
N ARG A 97 -5.20 -11.85 -7.83
CA ARG A 97 -5.22 -13.27 -8.25
C ARG A 97 -3.85 -13.94 -8.22
N GLU A 98 -2.80 -13.14 -8.20
CA GLU A 98 -1.42 -13.59 -8.16
C GLU A 98 -0.67 -12.78 -7.11
N ILE A 99 -0.35 -13.44 -5.99
CA ILE A 99 0.58 -12.95 -4.97
C ILE A 99 1.85 -13.78 -5.13
N ASP A 100 3.01 -13.12 -5.29
CA ASP A 100 4.28 -13.83 -5.38
C ASP A 100 4.51 -14.61 -4.05
N PRO A 101 4.77 -15.93 -4.08
CA PRO A 101 4.98 -16.74 -2.87
C PRO A 101 6.08 -16.19 -1.95
N ALA A 102 7.03 -15.43 -2.46
CA ALA A 102 8.05 -14.78 -1.64
C ALA A 102 7.52 -13.61 -0.79
N PHE A 103 6.31 -13.08 -1.04
CA PHE A 103 5.58 -12.24 -0.07
C PHE A 103 5.13 -13.04 1.15
N VAL A 104 4.92 -14.35 0.99
CA VAL A 104 4.39 -15.25 2.02
C VAL A 104 5.55 -15.90 2.79
N ASP A 105 6.70 -16.13 2.14
CA ASP A 105 7.83 -16.88 2.73
C ASP A 105 8.79 -16.04 3.62
N VAL A 106 8.26 -15.13 4.44
CA VAL A 106 9.06 -14.42 5.46
C VAL A 106 8.57 -14.79 6.86
N ARG A 107 8.92 -16.03 7.26
CA ARG A 107 8.88 -16.60 8.62
C ARG A 107 7.50 -16.91 9.21
N PHE A 108 6.87 -17.98 8.73
CA PHE A 108 5.85 -18.67 9.53
C PHE A 108 6.50 -19.57 10.59
N GLY A 109 6.52 -19.08 11.83
CA GLY A 109 6.26 -19.96 12.95
C GLY A 109 4.75 -20.18 13.03
N LYS A 110 4.27 -21.32 12.52
CA LYS A 110 2.93 -21.91 12.71
C LYS A 110 1.82 -20.96 13.24
N LEU A 111 0.94 -20.50 12.36
CA LEU A 111 -0.41 -20.04 12.73
C LEU A 111 -1.34 -20.16 11.51
N TYR A 112 -1.51 -21.39 11.01
CA TYR A 112 -2.43 -21.65 9.88
C TYR A 112 -3.04 -23.07 9.92
N ASP A 113 -3.41 -23.57 11.10
CA ASP A 113 -4.21 -24.81 11.19
C ASP A 113 -5.65 -24.60 11.71
N ASP A 114 -6.06 -23.39 12.12
CA ASP A 114 -7.39 -23.22 12.77
C ASP A 114 -8.16 -21.98 12.29
N PHE A 115 -8.51 -21.88 11.00
CA PHE A 115 -9.65 -21.02 10.62
C PHE A 115 -10.44 -21.64 9.46
N ALA A 116 -11.30 -22.59 9.82
CA ALA A 116 -12.44 -22.98 9.01
C ALA A 116 -13.48 -21.85 9.03
N GLY A 117 -13.43 -20.96 8.04
CA GLY A 117 -14.48 -19.98 7.77
C GLY A 117 -13.96 -18.59 7.45
N GLY A 118 -13.85 -18.30 6.15
CA GLY A 118 -14.00 -16.97 5.53
C GLY A 118 -13.29 -15.76 6.13
N ASP A 119 -12.49 -15.11 5.28
CA ASP A 119 -12.58 -13.66 5.09
C ASP A 119 -11.54 -12.72 5.77
N LEU A 120 -10.49 -13.19 6.49
CA LEU A 120 -9.28 -12.37 6.83
C LEU A 120 -7.87 -13.10 6.95
N ILE A 121 -7.12 -13.28 5.85
CA ILE A 121 -5.70 -13.44 5.54
C ILE A 121 -5.04 -12.12 5.90
N VAL A 122 -4.50 -12.16 7.11
CA VAL A 122 -3.44 -11.27 7.53
C VAL A 122 -2.13 -11.89 7.06
N LEU A 123 -1.37 -11.16 6.25
CA LEU A 123 0.02 -11.49 5.95
C LEU A 123 0.93 -10.58 6.76
N THR A 124 2.07 -11.11 7.17
CA THR A 124 3.13 -10.30 7.78
C THR A 124 4.42 -10.45 7.01
N ILE A 125 5.06 -9.34 6.67
CA ILE A 125 6.41 -9.34 6.09
C ILE A 125 7.31 -8.61 7.07
N GLY A 126 8.08 -9.37 7.86
CA GLY A 126 8.82 -8.80 8.99
C GLY A 126 7.86 -8.26 10.06
N VAL A 127 7.75 -6.94 10.18
CA VAL A 127 6.84 -6.24 11.10
C VAL A 127 5.63 -5.62 10.39
N VAL A 128 5.57 -5.69 9.06
CA VAL A 128 4.52 -5.05 8.26
C VAL A 128 3.28 -5.92 8.25
N LEU A 129 2.15 -5.36 8.69
CA LEU A 129 0.82 -5.94 8.59
C LEU A 129 0.24 -5.68 7.19
N ILE A 130 -0.12 -6.74 6.48
CA ILE A 130 -0.81 -6.64 5.18
C ILE A 130 -2.18 -7.28 5.30
N LEU A 131 -3.22 -6.51 5.01
CA LEU A 131 -4.62 -6.95 4.99
C LEU A 131 -5.05 -7.20 3.55
N VAL A 132 -5.47 -8.43 3.19
CA VAL A 132 -5.77 -8.81 1.79
C VAL A 132 -7.09 -9.57 1.66
N TYR A 133 -8.19 -8.99 1.14
CA TYR A 133 -9.51 -9.64 0.93
C TYR A 133 -10.33 -9.21 -0.28
N GLU A 134 -11.03 -10.14 -0.94
CA GLU A 134 -12.51 -10.27 -1.06
C GLU A 134 -12.91 -11.41 -2.07
N TYR A 135 -13.99 -12.14 -1.75
CA TYR A 135 -14.72 -13.25 -2.46
C TYR A 135 -13.96 -14.33 -3.27
#